data_AF-A0A4Q5QHZ6-F1
#
_entry.id   AF-A0A4Q5QHZ6-F1
#
_cell.length_a   1.000
_cell.length_b   1.000
_cell.length_c   1.000
_cell.angle_alpha   90.00
_cell.angle_beta   90.00
_cell.angle_gamma   90.00
#
_symmetry.space_group_name_H-M   'P 1'
#
loop_
_entity.id
_entity.type
_entity.pdbx_description
1 polymer ?
#
loop_
_entity_poly.entity_id
_entity_poly.type
_entity_poly.pdbx_seq_one_letter_code
_entity_poly.pdbx_strand_id
1 'polypeptide(L)'
;VEGMVLLKILCMVRADAKLMANFLLKKIPNLSDYFIAVNPFENIEHSSSISGIKNTLQLLRDGTPIGIFPAGEVSTYKIENQEVTDRQWHPVVGKLIAKAKVPVVPIYFHGNNGLLFNLLSLIHPTLRTAMLPSELFNKKGHKIKLRIGKPINLSEIPDASNATKLLNFLRAKTYALGTGLEEERKIFNPRNLFKIKKTPEPIALPVSSNLIEQEIEALKENYLIWVEKNYEVYIAPPSLLPNTLKEIGRLREITFREVGEGSNKSSDLDEYDIYYNHLFIWDIEAKVIVGAYRIGKGDEIYYSMGKNGFYTAELFKIKGGFTPVLKKSLELGRSFIRKEYQQKPLPLFLLWKGILKYLIDNPRYQYLIGPVSISNSFSKFSKSLIVDYISKNHFDHEMAQYVKPRKKFKVDFAKIDTELLLTGENSFKVLDNLISEVETRNMKIPVLLRQYISLNAKIICFNIDPKFSDCLDGFLVLDLEKVPQEMLEKLGKNL
;
A
#
# COMPACT_ATOMS: atom_id res chain seq x y z
N VAL A 1 -9.90 -29.97 -3.56
CA VAL A 1 -8.78 -29.97 -4.53
C VAL A 1 -7.56 -29.25 -3.94
N GLU A 2 -7.80 -28.14 -3.24
CA GLU A 2 -6.83 -27.32 -2.51
C GLU A 2 -5.93 -28.14 -1.58
N GLY A 3 -6.46 -29.14 -0.88
CA GLY A 3 -5.66 -30.03 -0.03
C GLY A 3 -4.56 -30.79 -0.77
N MET A 4 -4.84 -31.27 -1.97
CA MET A 4 -3.84 -31.93 -2.82
C MET A 4 -2.83 -30.94 -3.40
N VAL A 5 -3.27 -29.73 -3.72
CA VAL A 5 -2.38 -28.66 -4.19
C VAL A 5 -1.41 -28.26 -3.07
N LEU A 6 -1.91 -28.07 -1.85
CA LEU A 6 -1.09 -27.76 -0.69
C LEU A 6 -0.07 -28.87 -0.43
N LEU A 7 -0.52 -30.13 -0.41
CA LEU A 7 0.38 -31.27 -0.22
C LEU A 7 1.47 -31.32 -1.30
N LYS A 8 1.11 -31.15 -2.57
CA LYS A 8 2.09 -31.10 -3.68
C LYS A 8 3.11 -29.99 -3.47
N ILE A 9 2.68 -28.78 -3.13
CA ILE A 9 3.57 -27.64 -2.90
C ILE A 9 4.54 -27.90 -1.75
N LEU A 10 4.04 -28.47 -0.65
CA LEU A 10 4.87 -28.82 0.50
C LEU A 10 5.88 -29.91 0.11
N CYS A 11 5.43 -30.99 -0.55
CA CYS A 11 6.30 -32.11 -0.95
C CYS A 11 7.33 -31.75 -2.02
N MET A 12 7.10 -30.72 -2.84
CA MET A 12 8.09 -30.19 -3.78
C MET A 12 9.31 -29.57 -3.07
N VAL A 13 9.15 -29.15 -1.81
CA VAL A 13 10.24 -28.57 -1.00
C VAL A 13 10.72 -29.54 0.08
N ARG A 14 9.81 -30.30 0.68
CA ARG A 14 10.04 -31.21 1.80
C ARG A 14 9.25 -32.50 1.62
N ALA A 15 9.93 -33.56 1.17
CA ALA A 15 9.30 -34.85 0.85
C ALA A 15 8.61 -35.52 2.07
N ASP A 16 9.06 -35.21 3.29
CA ASP A 16 8.53 -35.70 4.55
C ASP A 16 7.25 -34.97 5.01
N ALA A 17 6.87 -33.87 4.35
CA ALA A 17 5.73 -33.04 4.74
C ALA A 17 4.41 -33.83 4.77
N LYS A 18 3.56 -33.50 5.75
CA LYS A 18 2.27 -34.14 5.97
C LYS A 18 1.13 -33.12 5.89
N LEU A 19 -0.08 -33.60 5.60
CA LEU A 19 -1.30 -32.80 5.65
C LEU A 19 -2.26 -33.36 6.70
N MET A 20 -2.72 -32.49 7.60
CA MET A 20 -3.80 -32.82 8.51
C MET A 20 -5.13 -32.82 7.74
N ALA A 21 -5.81 -33.95 7.72
CA ALA A 21 -7.04 -34.12 6.96
C ALA A 21 -8.01 -35.12 7.60
N ASN A 22 -9.24 -35.14 7.08
CA ASN A 22 -10.26 -36.09 7.47
C ASN A 22 -9.85 -37.53 7.10
N PHE A 23 -10.30 -38.52 7.88
CA PHE A 23 -9.98 -39.95 7.75
C PHE A 23 -10.27 -40.52 6.36
N LEU A 24 -11.21 -39.91 5.62
CA LEU A 24 -11.59 -40.33 4.28
C LEU A 24 -10.42 -40.28 3.28
N LEU A 25 -9.51 -39.31 3.41
CA LEU A 25 -8.37 -39.19 2.49
C LEU A 25 -7.30 -40.27 2.73
N LYS A 26 -7.23 -40.85 3.94
CA LYS A 26 -6.32 -41.98 4.22
C LYS A 26 -6.71 -43.27 3.48
N LYS A 27 -7.96 -43.37 3.01
CA LYS A 27 -8.43 -44.55 2.26
C LYS A 27 -7.89 -44.59 0.83
N ILE A 28 -7.22 -43.54 0.35
CA ILE A 28 -6.64 -43.49 -0.99
C ILE A 28 -5.27 -44.17 -0.96
N PRO A 29 -5.08 -45.30 -1.68
CA PRO A 29 -3.79 -45.98 -1.76
C PRO A 29 -2.69 -45.04 -2.26
N ASN A 30 -1.46 -45.20 -1.76
CA ASN A 30 -0.28 -44.38 -2.07
C ASN A 30 -0.29 -42.93 -1.53
N LEU A 31 -1.41 -42.45 -0.96
CA LEU A 31 -1.48 -41.13 -0.32
C LEU A 31 -1.63 -41.20 1.20
N SER A 32 -1.90 -42.39 1.76
CA SER A 32 -2.11 -42.62 3.19
C SER A 32 -1.01 -42.01 4.06
N ASP A 33 0.24 -42.17 3.63
CA ASP A 33 1.41 -41.81 4.41
C ASP A 33 1.62 -40.30 4.48
N TYR A 34 0.98 -39.55 3.60
CA TYR A 34 1.03 -38.09 3.58
C TYR A 34 -0.05 -37.45 4.46
N PHE A 35 -1.01 -38.22 4.99
CA PHE A 35 -2.12 -37.66 5.78
C PHE A 35 -2.05 -38.01 7.26
N ILE A 36 -2.24 -37.00 8.11
CA ILE A 36 -2.51 -37.18 9.54
C ILE A 36 -4.02 -37.13 9.73
N ALA A 37 -4.61 -38.25 10.12
CA ALA A 37 -6.04 -38.32 10.36
C ALA A 37 -6.36 -37.66 11.71
N VAL A 38 -7.17 -36.62 11.64
CA VAL A 38 -7.81 -36.02 12.81
C VAL A 38 -9.31 -36.03 12.57
N ASN A 39 -10.11 -36.25 13.62
CA ASN A 39 -11.55 -36.18 13.53
C ASN A 39 -12.02 -34.83 14.11
N PRO A 40 -12.28 -33.80 13.29
CA PRO A 40 -12.82 -32.53 13.78
C PRO A 40 -14.34 -32.58 14.02
N PHE A 41 -15.01 -33.71 13.74
CA PHE A 41 -16.46 -33.78 13.59
C PHE A 41 -17.26 -34.29 14.80
N GLU A 42 -16.64 -34.60 15.94
CA GLU A 42 -17.38 -35.17 17.07
C GLU A 42 -16.99 -34.55 18.42
N ASN A 43 -18.01 -34.31 19.25
CA ASN A 43 -17.91 -34.02 20.67
C ASN A 43 -16.98 -35.05 21.33
N ILE A 44 -15.73 -34.66 21.64
CA ILE A 44 -14.80 -35.03 22.74
C ILE A 44 -14.70 -36.51 23.23
N GLU A 45 -15.55 -37.46 22.83
CA GLU A 45 -15.69 -38.78 23.46
C GLU A 45 -14.93 -39.93 22.78
N HIS A 46 -14.16 -39.68 21.71
CA HIS A 46 -13.37 -40.73 21.05
C HIS A 46 -11.85 -40.50 21.11
N SER A 47 -11.13 -41.52 21.61
CA SER A 47 -9.68 -41.60 21.82
C SER A 47 -8.82 -41.35 20.57
N SER A 48 -9.41 -41.51 19.38
CA SER A 48 -8.77 -41.31 18.08
C SER A 48 -8.33 -39.86 17.82
N SER A 49 -9.06 -38.86 18.34
CA SER A 49 -8.72 -37.44 18.14
C SER A 49 -7.52 -37.00 18.99
N ILE A 50 -7.35 -37.58 20.18
CA ILE A 50 -6.23 -37.28 21.08
C ILE A 50 -4.92 -37.87 20.53
N SER A 51 -4.98 -39.09 19.99
CA SER A 51 -3.84 -39.76 19.35
C SER A 51 -3.30 -38.96 18.15
N GLY A 52 -4.20 -38.47 17.29
CA GLY A 52 -3.83 -37.66 16.12
C GLY A 52 -3.11 -36.35 16.50
N ILE A 53 -3.58 -35.65 17.54
CA ILE A 53 -2.94 -34.42 18.04
C ILE A 53 -1.56 -34.72 18.65
N LYS A 54 -1.44 -35.79 19.45
CA LYS A 54 -0.15 -36.18 20.06
C LYS A 54 0.89 -36.52 18.99
N ASN A 55 0.50 -37.30 17.97
CA ASN A 55 1.37 -37.62 16.84
C ASN A 55 1.78 -36.36 16.07
N THR A 56 0.84 -35.45 15.82
CA THR A 56 1.11 -34.16 15.15
C THR A 56 2.18 -33.36 15.91
N LEU A 57 2.07 -33.25 17.24
CA LEU A 57 3.06 -32.54 18.05
C LEU A 57 4.43 -33.20 18.03
N GLN A 58 4.48 -34.54 17.98
CA GLN A 58 5.75 -35.27 17.86
C GLN A 58 6.42 -34.99 16.50
N LEU A 59 5.67 -35.12 15.41
CA LEU A 59 6.16 -34.81 14.06
C LEU A 59 6.67 -33.37 13.93
N LEU A 60 5.95 -32.40 14.50
CA LEU A 60 6.40 -31.00 14.52
C LEU A 60 7.71 -30.82 15.31
N ARG A 61 7.88 -31.53 16.42
CA ARG A 61 9.14 -31.53 17.21
C ARG A 61 10.29 -32.15 16.43
N ASP A 62 10.01 -33.20 15.66
CA ASP A 62 10.98 -33.87 14.81
C ASP A 62 11.29 -33.07 13.52
N GLY A 63 10.72 -31.87 13.38
CA GLY A 63 10.99 -30.95 12.27
C GLY A 63 10.20 -31.26 11.00
N THR A 64 9.17 -32.11 11.07
CA THR A 64 8.29 -32.43 9.93
C THR A 64 7.28 -31.30 9.71
N PRO A 65 7.22 -30.68 8.51
CA PRO A 65 6.22 -29.66 8.20
C PRO A 65 4.82 -30.26 8.08
N ILE A 66 3.82 -29.55 8.61
CA ILE A 66 2.42 -30.00 8.58
C ILE A 66 1.54 -28.91 7.98
N GLY A 67 0.86 -29.24 6.88
CA GLY A 67 -0.20 -28.41 6.32
C GLY A 67 -1.54 -28.67 7.01
N ILE A 68 -2.29 -27.61 7.31
CA ILE A 68 -3.57 -27.70 8.04
C ILE A 68 -4.58 -26.76 7.37
N PHE A 69 -5.80 -27.25 7.12
CA PHE A 69 -6.97 -26.40 6.82
C PHE A 69 -7.76 -26.16 8.12
N PRO A 70 -7.58 -25.00 8.78
CA PRO A 70 -8.05 -24.80 10.15
C PRO A 70 -9.57 -24.78 10.31
N ALA A 71 -10.32 -24.57 9.22
CA ALA A 71 -11.78 -24.62 9.22
C ALA A 71 -12.35 -26.06 9.20
N GLY A 72 -11.53 -27.08 8.88
CA GLY A 72 -11.96 -28.48 8.81
C GLY A 72 -12.92 -28.81 7.64
N GLU A 73 -13.40 -27.82 6.91
CA GLU A 73 -14.34 -27.93 5.80
C GLU A 73 -13.98 -26.95 4.67
N VAL A 74 -14.48 -27.23 3.46
CA VAL A 74 -14.32 -26.33 2.30
C VAL A 74 -15.16 -25.06 2.51
N SER A 75 -14.60 -23.89 2.18
CA SER A 75 -15.24 -22.58 2.24
C SER A 75 -16.63 -22.60 1.57
N THR A 76 -17.62 -22.05 2.26
CA THR A 76 -19.03 -22.04 1.82
C THR A 76 -19.50 -20.61 1.56
N TYR A 77 -20.33 -20.43 0.54
CA TYR A 77 -20.98 -19.15 0.29
C TYR A 77 -21.91 -18.78 1.45
N LYS A 78 -21.68 -17.63 2.09
CA LYS A 78 -22.57 -17.11 3.13
C LYS A 78 -23.54 -16.10 2.52
N ILE A 79 -24.84 -16.44 2.52
CA ILE A 79 -25.91 -15.63 1.93
C ILE A 79 -25.97 -14.23 2.55
N GLU A 80 -25.79 -14.12 3.87
CA GLU A 80 -25.78 -12.83 4.60
C GLU A 80 -24.67 -11.88 4.15
N ASN A 81 -23.55 -12.43 3.67
CA ASN A 81 -22.32 -11.70 3.40
C ASN A 81 -21.94 -11.65 1.91
N GLN A 82 -22.70 -12.32 1.04
CA GLN A 82 -22.48 -12.45 -0.41
C GLN A 82 -21.06 -12.89 -0.82
N GLU A 83 -20.35 -13.61 0.05
CA GLU A 83 -18.96 -14.01 -0.17
C GLU A 83 -18.72 -15.46 0.27
N VAL A 84 -17.75 -16.11 -0.37
CA VAL A 84 -17.25 -17.43 0.04
C VAL A 84 -16.17 -17.19 1.10
N THR A 85 -16.50 -17.47 2.35
CA THR A 85 -15.54 -17.41 3.47
C THR A 85 -15.57 -18.73 4.22
N ASP A 86 -14.47 -19.08 4.87
CA ASP A 86 -14.44 -20.22 5.76
C ASP A 86 -15.38 -20.01 6.95
N ARG A 87 -15.86 -21.12 7.50
CA ARG A 87 -16.42 -21.15 8.86
C ARG A 87 -15.36 -20.71 9.88
N GLN A 88 -15.79 -20.50 11.13
CA GLN A 88 -14.83 -20.22 12.21
C GLN A 88 -13.78 -21.34 12.30
N TRP A 89 -12.51 -20.95 12.43
CA TRP A 89 -11.41 -21.88 12.55
C TRP A 89 -11.50 -22.63 13.88
N HIS A 90 -11.24 -23.93 13.85
CA HIS A 90 -11.49 -24.79 15.00
C HIS A 90 -10.49 -24.50 16.15
N PRO A 91 -10.94 -24.26 17.40
CA PRO A 91 -10.07 -23.86 18.52
C PRO A 91 -8.91 -24.81 18.82
N VAL A 92 -9.08 -26.11 18.52
CA VAL A 92 -8.02 -27.13 18.68
C VAL A 92 -6.78 -26.80 17.87
N VAL A 93 -6.92 -26.22 16.67
CA VAL A 93 -5.78 -25.81 15.84
C VAL A 93 -4.99 -24.70 16.53
N GLY A 94 -5.67 -23.77 17.18
CA GLY A 94 -5.02 -22.69 17.95
C GLY A 94 -4.22 -23.25 19.12
N LYS A 95 -4.81 -24.20 19.87
CA LYS A 95 -4.11 -24.90 20.96
C LYS A 95 -2.90 -25.68 20.47
N LEU A 96 -3.01 -26.34 19.32
CA LEU A 96 -1.91 -27.08 18.69
C LEU A 96 -0.75 -26.13 18.35
N ILE A 97 -1.03 -25.00 17.67
CA ILE A 97 -0.03 -24.02 17.28
C ILE A 97 0.66 -23.43 18.51
N ALA A 98 -0.12 -23.00 19.52
CA ALA A 98 0.41 -22.44 20.77
C ALA A 98 1.34 -23.43 21.51
N LYS A 99 1.03 -24.73 21.45
CA LYS A 99 1.84 -25.78 22.07
C LYS A 99 3.06 -26.19 21.23
N ALA A 100 2.93 -26.16 19.91
CA ALA A 100 4.02 -26.53 18.99
C ALA A 100 5.15 -25.51 18.99
N LYS A 101 4.85 -24.22 19.19
CA LYS A 101 5.82 -23.11 19.20
C LYS A 101 6.71 -23.05 17.95
N VAL A 102 6.17 -23.47 16.80
CA VAL A 102 6.83 -23.39 15.49
C VAL A 102 6.27 -22.22 14.68
N PRO A 103 7.02 -21.67 13.71
CA PRO A 103 6.51 -20.65 12.81
C PRO A 103 5.31 -21.14 11.99
N VAL A 104 4.34 -20.25 11.74
CA VAL A 104 3.16 -20.53 10.91
C VAL A 104 3.29 -19.81 9.58
N VAL A 105 3.15 -20.54 8.46
CA VAL A 105 3.14 -19.94 7.11
C VAL A 105 1.69 -19.88 6.60
N PRO A 106 1.09 -18.68 6.50
CA PRO A 106 -0.27 -18.54 5.97
C PRO A 106 -0.29 -18.74 4.46
N ILE A 107 -1.26 -19.51 3.96
CA ILE A 107 -1.45 -19.74 2.53
C ILE A 107 -2.91 -19.46 2.18
N TYR A 108 -3.13 -18.45 1.34
CA TYR A 108 -4.45 -18.09 0.83
C TYR A 108 -4.67 -18.74 -0.53
N PHE A 109 -5.77 -19.48 -0.67
CA PHE A 109 -6.22 -20.02 -1.95
C PHE A 109 -7.30 -19.11 -2.53
N HIS A 110 -7.09 -18.61 -3.74
CA HIS A 110 -8.02 -17.73 -4.44
C HIS A 110 -8.91 -18.54 -5.39
N GLY A 111 -10.23 -18.47 -5.16
CA GLY A 111 -11.23 -19.06 -6.05
C GLY A 111 -12.56 -19.24 -5.35
N ASN A 112 -13.65 -19.16 -6.12
CA ASN A 112 -14.94 -19.70 -5.71
C ASN A 112 -14.99 -21.13 -6.24
N ASN A 113 -15.37 -22.08 -5.39
CA ASN A 113 -15.92 -23.33 -5.89
C ASN A 113 -17.10 -22.95 -6.80
N GLY A 114 -17.09 -23.40 -8.06
CA GLY A 114 -18.06 -22.98 -9.06
C GLY A 114 -19.49 -23.12 -8.54
N LEU A 115 -20.40 -22.27 -9.01
CA LEU A 115 -21.81 -22.17 -8.60
C LEU A 115 -22.52 -23.53 -8.43
N LEU A 116 -22.12 -24.57 -9.20
CA LEU A 116 -22.62 -25.94 -9.06
C LEU A 116 -22.31 -26.60 -7.69
N PHE A 117 -21.16 -26.34 -7.07
CA PHE A 117 -20.80 -26.93 -5.77
C PHE A 117 -21.59 -26.28 -4.62
N ASN A 118 -21.89 -24.97 -4.73
CA ASN A 118 -22.72 -24.25 -3.76
C ASN A 118 -24.20 -24.62 -3.89
N LEU A 119 -24.74 -24.82 -5.10
CA LEU A 119 -26.13 -25.24 -5.28
C LEU A 119 -26.43 -26.63 -4.69
N LEU A 120 -25.47 -27.56 -4.77
CA LEU A 120 -25.65 -28.94 -4.29
C LEU A 120 -25.41 -29.09 -2.77
N SER A 121 -24.78 -28.09 -2.12
CA SER A 121 -24.65 -28.03 -0.66
C SER A 121 -25.99 -27.91 0.08
N LEU A 122 -27.06 -27.55 -0.64
CA LEU A 122 -28.44 -27.50 -0.14
C LEU A 122 -29.15 -28.86 -0.15
N ILE A 123 -28.58 -29.90 -0.78
CA ILE A 123 -29.30 -31.16 -1.03
C ILE A 123 -28.99 -32.24 0.03
N HIS A 124 -27.73 -32.60 0.31
CA HIS A 124 -27.37 -33.50 1.44
C HIS A 124 -25.83 -33.55 1.70
N PRO A 125 -25.35 -33.61 2.96
CA PRO A 125 -23.92 -33.63 3.30
C PRO A 125 -23.10 -34.82 2.73
N THR A 126 -23.72 -35.98 2.48
CA THR A 126 -23.02 -37.18 1.99
C THR A 126 -22.80 -37.19 0.47
N LEU A 127 -23.70 -36.56 -0.31
CA LEU A 127 -23.55 -36.41 -1.77
C LEU A 127 -22.36 -35.50 -2.12
N ARG A 128 -22.08 -34.51 -1.26
CA ARG A 128 -20.90 -33.63 -1.35
C ARG A 128 -19.58 -34.40 -1.30
N THR A 129 -19.48 -35.39 -0.43
CA THR A 129 -18.26 -36.21 -0.26
C THR A 129 -18.08 -37.18 -1.43
N ALA A 130 -19.18 -37.75 -1.97
CA ALA A 130 -19.14 -38.71 -3.08
C ALA A 130 -18.67 -38.08 -4.41
N MET A 131 -18.87 -36.77 -4.61
CA MET A 131 -18.46 -36.07 -5.85
C MET A 131 -17.03 -35.52 -5.84
N LEU A 132 -16.30 -35.58 -4.72
CA LEU A 132 -14.92 -35.07 -4.62
C LEU A 132 -13.97 -35.63 -5.70
N PRO A 133 -14.04 -36.92 -6.09
CA PRO A 133 -13.23 -37.43 -7.20
C PRO A 133 -13.63 -36.80 -8.53
N SER A 134 -14.93 -36.67 -8.82
CA SER A 134 -15.43 -36.08 -10.07
C SER A 134 -15.05 -34.60 -10.20
N GLU A 135 -15.15 -33.82 -9.11
CA GLU A 135 -14.65 -32.43 -9.03
C GLU A 135 -13.15 -32.31 -9.29
N LEU A 136 -12.33 -33.29 -8.86
CA LEU A 136 -10.89 -33.31 -9.11
C LEU A 136 -10.58 -33.53 -10.61
N PHE A 137 -11.31 -34.45 -11.26
CA PHE A 137 -11.10 -34.76 -12.68
C PHE A 137 -11.75 -33.75 -13.64
N ASN A 138 -12.87 -33.13 -13.25
CA ASN A 138 -13.58 -32.13 -14.06
C ASN A 138 -12.88 -30.76 -14.11
N LYS A 139 -11.82 -30.55 -13.32
CA LYS A 139 -11.04 -29.29 -13.30
C LYS A 139 -9.80 -29.29 -14.21
N LYS A 140 -9.73 -30.19 -15.19
CA LYS A 140 -8.60 -30.27 -16.14
C LYS A 140 -8.48 -28.94 -16.91
N GLY A 141 -7.36 -28.23 -16.73
CA GLY A 141 -7.09 -26.92 -17.36
C GLY A 141 -7.41 -25.68 -16.51
N HIS A 142 -8.00 -25.83 -15.32
CA HIS A 142 -8.22 -24.70 -14.42
C HIS A 142 -6.92 -24.25 -13.72
N LYS A 143 -6.66 -22.94 -13.74
CA LYS A 143 -5.57 -22.32 -12.98
C LYS A 143 -6.05 -21.98 -11.57
N ILE A 144 -5.46 -22.62 -10.56
CA ILE A 144 -5.66 -22.29 -9.15
C ILE A 144 -4.65 -21.20 -8.80
N LYS A 145 -5.14 -20.05 -8.34
CA LYS A 145 -4.30 -18.97 -7.82
C LYS A 145 -4.18 -19.14 -6.32
N LEU A 146 -2.98 -18.98 -5.78
CA LEU A 146 -2.72 -19.00 -4.35
C LEU A 146 -1.63 -17.99 -4.02
N ARG A 147 -1.57 -17.59 -2.76
CA ARG A 147 -0.53 -16.72 -2.22
C ARG A 147 0.00 -17.29 -0.92
N ILE A 148 1.32 -17.45 -0.85
CA ILE A 148 2.04 -17.90 0.33
C ILE A 148 2.59 -16.65 1.02
N GLY A 149 2.22 -16.43 2.28
CA GLY A 149 2.72 -15.32 3.09
C GLY A 149 4.07 -15.62 3.73
N LYS A 150 4.58 -14.66 4.51
CA LYS A 150 5.80 -14.83 5.29
C LYS A 150 5.57 -15.72 6.53
N PRO A 151 6.60 -16.42 7.03
CA PRO A 151 6.49 -17.14 8.29
C PRO A 151 6.19 -16.17 9.44
N ILE A 152 5.19 -16.50 10.24
CA ILE A 152 4.77 -15.76 11.43
C ILE A 152 5.30 -16.51 12.66
N ASN A 153 6.20 -15.88 13.42
CA ASN A 153 6.66 -16.45 14.67
C ASN A 153 5.60 -16.26 15.77
N LEU A 154 5.55 -17.19 16.73
CA LEU A 154 4.58 -17.10 17.83
C LEU A 154 4.75 -15.82 18.68
N SER A 155 5.97 -15.30 18.77
CA SER A 155 6.30 -14.03 19.44
C SER A 155 5.72 -12.79 18.76
N GLU A 156 5.37 -12.88 17.47
CA GLU A 156 4.78 -11.77 16.71
C GLU A 156 3.25 -11.71 16.85
N ILE A 157 2.64 -12.74 17.44
CA ILE A 157 1.19 -12.86 17.58
C ILE A 157 0.75 -12.19 18.89
N PRO A 158 -0.12 -11.15 18.83
CA PRO A 158 -0.70 -10.54 20.02
C PRO A 158 -1.48 -11.58 20.83
N ASP A 159 -1.25 -11.61 22.14
CA ASP A 159 -1.91 -12.55 23.06
C ASP A 159 -1.82 -14.02 22.63
N ALA A 160 -0.63 -14.47 22.17
CA ALA A 160 -0.39 -15.83 21.71
C ALA A 160 -0.77 -16.95 22.71
N SER A 161 -0.92 -16.63 24.00
CA SER A 161 -1.42 -17.54 25.03
C SER A 161 -2.91 -17.88 24.88
N ASN A 162 -3.69 -17.00 24.25
CA ASN A 162 -5.10 -17.20 23.98
C ASN A 162 -5.29 -17.81 22.58
N ALA A 163 -5.62 -19.11 22.55
CA ALA A 163 -5.80 -19.87 21.31
C ALA A 163 -6.83 -19.24 20.34
N THR A 164 -7.88 -18.59 20.85
CA THR A 164 -8.91 -17.95 20.03
C THR A 164 -8.37 -16.67 19.37
N LYS A 165 -7.70 -15.80 20.14
CA LYS A 165 -7.08 -14.58 19.60
C LYS A 165 -5.99 -14.89 18.58
N LEU A 166 -5.15 -15.88 18.89
CA LEU A 166 -4.13 -16.40 17.98
C LEU A 166 -4.74 -16.87 16.65
N LEU A 167 -5.82 -17.66 16.69
CA LEU A 167 -6.48 -18.13 15.47
C LEU A 167 -7.10 -16.99 14.68
N ASN A 168 -7.73 -16.03 15.35
CA ASN A 168 -8.30 -14.86 14.70
C ASN A 168 -7.21 -14.05 13.99
N PHE A 169 -6.03 -13.90 14.61
CA PHE A 169 -4.90 -13.16 14.03
C PHE A 169 -4.38 -13.84 12.76
N LEU A 170 -4.12 -15.15 12.86
CA LEU A 170 -3.68 -15.97 11.72
C LEU A 170 -4.72 -15.98 10.60
N ARG A 171 -6.01 -15.99 10.96
CA ARG A 171 -7.11 -15.86 10.01
C ARG A 171 -7.05 -14.51 9.31
N ALA A 172 -7.05 -13.40 10.04
CA ALA A 172 -7.00 -12.06 9.47
C ALA A 172 -5.78 -11.90 8.53
N LYS A 173 -4.60 -12.38 8.95
CA LYS A 173 -3.38 -12.39 8.11
C LYS A 173 -3.55 -13.20 6.83
N THR A 174 -4.18 -14.37 6.91
CA THR A 174 -4.41 -15.23 5.74
C THR A 174 -5.39 -14.60 4.75
N TYR A 175 -6.49 -14.00 5.23
CA TYR A 175 -7.46 -13.34 4.36
C TYR A 175 -6.90 -12.05 3.73
N ALA A 176 -6.04 -11.31 4.44
CA ALA A 176 -5.39 -10.12 3.92
C ALA A 176 -4.58 -10.43 2.64
N LEU A 177 -3.92 -11.60 2.55
CA LEU A 177 -3.19 -12.05 1.35
C LEU A 177 -4.09 -12.13 0.10
N GLY A 178 -5.39 -12.35 0.27
CA GLY A 178 -6.35 -12.48 -0.82
C GLY A 178 -6.77 -11.15 -1.45
N THR A 179 -6.70 -10.05 -0.70
CA THR A 179 -7.23 -8.73 -1.13
C THR A 179 -6.52 -8.20 -2.38
N GLY A 180 -5.21 -8.43 -2.53
CA GLY A 180 -4.46 -8.05 -3.72
C GLY A 180 -4.79 -8.87 -4.99
N LEU A 181 -5.43 -10.03 -4.85
CA LEU A 181 -5.79 -10.92 -5.97
C LEU A 181 -7.17 -10.61 -6.56
N GLU A 182 -8.09 -10.05 -5.77
CA GLU A 182 -9.46 -9.74 -6.23
C GLU A 182 -9.50 -8.59 -7.25
N GLU A 183 -8.58 -7.63 -7.13
CA GLU A 183 -8.55 -6.46 -8.01
C GLU A 183 -8.04 -6.76 -9.42
N GLU A 184 -7.25 -7.82 -9.63
CA GLU A 184 -6.85 -8.27 -10.97
C GLU A 184 -8.08 -8.58 -11.86
N ARG A 185 -9.19 -9.05 -11.29
CA ARG A 185 -10.42 -9.34 -12.05
C ARG A 185 -11.15 -8.07 -12.50
N LYS A 186 -11.08 -6.98 -11.74
CA LYS A 186 -11.76 -5.71 -12.09
C LYS A 186 -11.14 -5.01 -13.31
N ILE A 187 -9.91 -5.38 -13.67
CA ILE A 187 -9.28 -4.93 -14.92
C ILE A 187 -10.08 -5.41 -16.15
N PHE A 188 -10.71 -6.59 -16.05
CA PHE A 188 -11.52 -7.22 -17.11
C PHE A 188 -13.03 -7.10 -16.85
N ASN A 189 -13.50 -5.91 -16.45
CA ASN A 189 -14.93 -5.67 -16.27
C ASN A 189 -15.58 -5.28 -17.62
N PRO A 190 -16.65 -5.95 -18.10
CA PRO A 190 -17.24 -5.63 -19.41
C PRO A 190 -17.83 -4.22 -19.51
N ARG A 191 -18.12 -3.55 -18.38
CA ARG A 191 -18.46 -2.11 -18.38
C ARG A 191 -17.29 -1.19 -18.79
N ASN A 192 -16.04 -1.66 -18.72
CA ASN A 192 -14.87 -0.93 -19.21
C ASN A 192 -14.60 -1.14 -20.71
N LEU A 193 -15.32 -2.04 -21.41
CA LEU A 193 -15.19 -2.24 -22.86
C LEU A 193 -15.56 -0.98 -23.65
N PHE A 194 -16.51 -0.19 -23.15
CA PHE A 194 -16.95 1.08 -23.75
C PHE A 194 -16.17 2.30 -23.26
N LYS A 195 -15.23 2.11 -22.31
CA LYS A 195 -14.39 3.21 -21.84
C LYS A 195 -13.20 3.30 -22.80
N ILE A 196 -13.23 4.26 -23.72
CA ILE A 196 -12.09 4.56 -24.60
C ILE A 196 -10.88 4.83 -23.68
N LYS A 197 -9.96 3.87 -23.57
CA LYS A 197 -8.68 4.10 -22.93
C LYS A 197 -7.94 5.05 -23.86
N LYS A 198 -7.86 6.32 -23.48
CA LYS A 198 -7.01 7.29 -24.19
C LYS A 198 -5.61 6.69 -24.27
N THR A 199 -5.13 6.49 -25.49
CA THR A 199 -3.75 6.08 -25.72
C THR A 199 -2.84 7.19 -25.21
N PRO A 200 -1.83 6.89 -24.37
CA PRO A 200 -0.92 7.91 -23.90
C PRO A 200 -0.24 8.62 -25.08
N GLU A 201 -0.17 9.94 -25.01
CA GLU A 201 0.57 10.73 -26.00
C GLU A 201 2.07 10.38 -25.92
N PRO A 202 2.80 10.45 -27.04
CA PRO A 202 4.26 10.38 -27.01
C PRO A 202 4.82 11.44 -26.05
N ILE A 203 5.78 11.03 -25.23
CA ILE A 203 6.50 11.95 -24.34
C ILE A 203 7.18 13.02 -25.19
N ALA A 204 7.15 14.28 -24.71
CA ALA A 204 7.81 15.39 -25.37
C ALA A 204 9.31 15.10 -25.59
N LEU A 205 9.89 15.70 -26.62
CA LEU A 205 11.32 15.58 -26.88
C LEU A 205 12.13 16.27 -25.77
N PRO A 206 13.33 15.76 -25.43
CA PRO A 206 14.20 16.40 -24.47
C PRO A 206 14.60 17.80 -24.94
N VAL A 207 14.65 18.74 -23.98
CA VAL A 207 15.17 20.07 -24.23
C VAL A 207 16.70 20.02 -24.29
N SER A 208 17.31 20.84 -25.15
CA SER A 208 18.78 20.90 -25.28
C SER A 208 19.43 21.30 -23.95
N SER A 209 20.43 20.53 -23.51
CA SER A 209 21.16 20.79 -22.27
C SER A 209 21.80 22.19 -22.26
N ASN A 210 22.30 22.65 -23.41
CA ASN A 210 22.93 23.97 -23.53
C ASN A 210 21.95 25.13 -23.23
N LEU A 211 20.68 24.99 -23.59
CA LEU A 211 19.66 26.01 -23.29
C LEU A 211 19.33 26.05 -21.80
N ILE A 212 19.27 24.88 -21.16
CA ILE A 212 19.05 24.77 -19.72
C ILE A 212 20.26 25.35 -18.99
N GLU A 213 21.49 24.99 -19.37
CA GLU A 213 22.71 25.53 -18.77
C GLU A 213 22.78 27.07 -18.80
N GLN A 214 22.37 27.69 -19.91
CA GLN A 214 22.29 29.15 -20.01
C GLN A 214 21.31 29.75 -19.00
N GLU A 215 20.15 29.11 -18.80
CA GLU A 215 19.21 29.52 -17.76
C GLU A 215 19.80 29.32 -16.36
N ILE A 216 20.44 28.18 -16.10
CA ILE A 216 21.07 27.89 -14.80
C ILE A 216 22.14 28.93 -14.47
N GLU A 217 23.00 29.29 -15.43
CA GLU A 217 24.04 30.30 -15.21
C GLU A 217 23.43 31.67 -14.85
N ALA A 218 22.34 32.07 -15.51
CA ALA A 218 21.63 33.30 -15.19
C ALA A 218 20.96 33.30 -13.79
N LEU A 219 20.68 32.11 -13.22
CA LEU A 219 20.05 31.96 -11.91
C LEU A 219 21.04 31.95 -10.75
N LYS A 220 22.32 31.63 -10.99
CA LYS A 220 23.33 31.38 -9.95
C LYS A 220 23.45 32.48 -8.91
N GLU A 221 23.37 33.73 -9.32
CA GLU A 221 23.58 34.87 -8.41
C GLU A 221 22.41 35.06 -7.42
N ASN A 222 21.16 34.84 -7.85
CA ASN A 222 19.98 35.28 -7.10
C ASN A 222 19.03 34.15 -6.66
N TYR A 223 19.14 32.96 -7.26
CA TYR A 223 18.17 31.86 -7.06
C TYR A 223 18.82 30.53 -6.65
N LEU A 224 20.16 30.50 -6.53
CA LEU A 224 20.88 29.37 -5.97
C LEU A 224 20.66 29.33 -4.45
N ILE A 225 20.13 28.20 -3.97
CA ILE A 225 19.79 27.99 -2.56
C ILE A 225 20.87 27.19 -1.82
N TRP A 226 21.45 26.20 -2.50
CA TRP A 226 22.42 25.30 -1.89
C TRP A 226 23.32 24.65 -2.93
N VAL A 227 24.57 24.36 -2.54
CA VAL A 227 25.53 23.57 -3.32
C VAL A 227 26.02 22.40 -2.47
N GLU A 228 25.94 21.19 -2.99
CA GLU A 228 26.42 19.98 -2.33
C GLU A 228 27.10 19.06 -3.35
N LYS A 229 28.42 18.92 -3.25
CA LYS A 229 29.23 18.16 -4.22
C LYS A 229 28.99 18.70 -5.64
N ASN A 230 28.55 17.85 -6.56
CA ASN A 230 28.23 18.18 -7.95
C ASN A 230 26.76 18.60 -8.15
N TYR A 231 26.00 18.85 -7.08
CA TYR A 231 24.59 19.26 -7.17
C TYR A 231 24.40 20.70 -6.74
N GLU A 232 23.65 21.44 -7.54
CA GLU A 232 23.14 22.78 -7.23
C GLU A 232 21.63 22.72 -7.05
N VAL A 233 21.10 23.42 -6.04
CA VAL A 233 19.68 23.46 -5.72
C VAL A 233 19.17 24.88 -5.94
N TYR A 234 18.15 25.02 -6.79
CA TYR A 234 17.59 26.32 -7.17
C TYR A 234 16.13 26.42 -6.79
N ILE A 235 15.65 27.62 -6.45
CA ILE A 235 14.23 27.96 -6.38
C ILE A 235 13.99 29.21 -7.20
N ALA A 236 13.34 29.09 -8.36
CA ALA A 236 13.17 30.20 -9.28
C ALA A 236 11.72 30.33 -9.79
N PRO A 237 11.27 31.55 -10.14
CA PRO A 237 9.98 31.77 -10.78
C PRO A 237 9.98 31.27 -12.24
N PRO A 238 8.82 30.89 -12.78
CA PRO A 238 8.72 30.26 -14.10
C PRO A 238 9.09 31.22 -15.25
N SER A 239 9.00 32.53 -15.04
CA SER A 239 9.41 33.55 -16.02
C SER A 239 10.90 33.49 -16.39
N LEU A 240 11.74 32.90 -15.51
CA LEU A 240 13.17 32.71 -15.73
C LEU A 240 13.53 31.29 -16.19
N LEU A 241 12.53 30.40 -16.35
CA LEU A 241 12.71 28.97 -16.62
C LEU A 241 12.04 28.48 -17.92
N PRO A 242 12.03 29.22 -19.04
CA PRO A 242 11.22 28.82 -20.21
C PRO A 242 11.62 27.46 -20.80
N ASN A 243 12.89 27.05 -20.70
CA ASN A 243 13.39 25.76 -21.18
C ASN A 243 13.46 24.74 -20.03
N THR A 244 13.95 25.16 -18.87
CA THR A 244 14.05 24.32 -17.67
C THR A 244 12.67 23.79 -17.25
N LEU A 245 11.63 24.62 -17.28
CA LEU A 245 10.27 24.21 -16.91
C LEU A 245 9.67 23.19 -17.88
N LYS A 246 9.94 23.32 -19.19
CA LYS A 246 9.54 22.32 -20.19
C LYS A 246 10.19 20.97 -19.90
N GLU A 247 11.48 20.99 -19.56
CA GLU A 247 12.21 19.78 -19.21
C GLU A 247 11.71 19.17 -17.88
N ILE A 248 11.42 19.99 -16.87
CA ILE A 248 10.76 19.56 -15.62
C ILE A 248 9.45 18.86 -15.94
N GLY A 249 8.58 19.45 -16.76
CA GLY A 249 7.29 18.87 -17.15
C GLY A 249 7.43 17.53 -17.88
N ARG A 250 8.41 17.41 -18.77
CA ARG A 250 8.73 16.17 -19.48
C ARG A 250 9.21 15.08 -18.53
N LEU A 251 10.20 15.38 -17.67
CA LEU A 251 10.76 14.44 -16.70
C LEU A 251 9.75 14.01 -15.64
N ARG A 252 8.87 14.93 -15.23
CA ARG A 252 7.76 14.69 -14.32
C ARG A 252 6.79 13.66 -14.91
N GLU A 253 6.35 13.84 -16.15
CA GLU A 253 5.49 12.87 -16.84
C GLU A 253 6.16 11.51 -17.01
N ILE A 254 7.45 11.46 -17.39
CA ILE A 254 8.21 10.20 -17.48
C ILE A 254 8.16 9.45 -16.15
N THR A 255 8.47 10.15 -15.05
CA THR A 255 8.58 9.56 -13.73
C THR A 255 7.22 9.07 -13.24
N PHE A 256 6.16 9.86 -13.42
CA PHE A 256 4.82 9.48 -12.98
C PHE A 256 4.24 8.33 -13.82
N ARG A 257 4.41 8.36 -15.15
CA ARG A 257 3.91 7.31 -16.03
C ARG A 257 4.53 5.95 -15.75
N GLU A 258 5.79 5.92 -15.34
CA GLU A 258 6.48 4.68 -14.99
C GLU A 258 5.83 3.94 -13.81
N VAL A 259 5.31 4.67 -12.83
CA VAL A 259 4.61 4.10 -11.67
C VAL A 259 3.11 3.93 -11.91
N GLY A 260 2.64 4.15 -13.14
CA GLY A 260 1.22 4.08 -13.51
C GLY A 260 0.41 5.30 -13.08
N GLU A 261 1.07 6.41 -12.81
CA GLU A 261 0.50 7.72 -12.49
C GLU A 261 0.69 8.68 -13.69
N GLY A 262 0.40 9.96 -13.52
CA GLY A 262 0.65 10.98 -14.54
C GLY A 262 -0.55 11.31 -15.42
N SER A 263 -0.37 12.31 -16.27
CA SER A 263 -1.43 12.93 -17.07
C SER A 263 -1.74 12.16 -18.36
N ASN A 264 -0.83 11.26 -18.78
CA ASN A 264 -0.82 10.60 -20.08
C ASN A 264 -0.70 11.55 -21.29
N LYS A 265 -0.31 12.81 -21.05
CA LYS A 265 0.00 13.81 -22.09
C LYS A 265 1.49 13.78 -22.44
N SER A 266 1.93 14.56 -23.42
CA SER A 266 3.36 14.66 -23.76
C SER A 266 4.24 15.20 -22.61
N SER A 267 3.68 16.03 -21.72
CA SER A 267 4.36 16.63 -20.57
C SER A 267 3.37 16.92 -19.43
N ASP A 268 3.83 16.85 -18.19
CA ASP A 268 3.03 17.14 -16.99
C ASP A 268 3.23 18.60 -16.55
N LEU A 269 2.64 19.52 -17.32
CA LEU A 269 2.52 20.94 -16.99
C LEU A 269 1.03 21.35 -16.98
N ASP A 270 0.66 22.22 -16.05
CA ASP A 270 -0.67 22.77 -15.87
C ASP A 270 -0.66 24.30 -15.65
N GLU A 271 -1.83 24.92 -15.45
CA GLU A 271 -1.92 26.37 -15.25
C GLU A 271 -1.19 26.90 -14.01
N TYR A 272 -0.94 26.05 -13.01
CA TYR A 272 -0.25 26.43 -11.78
C TYR A 272 1.25 26.61 -12.02
N ASP A 273 1.83 25.85 -12.96
CA ASP A 273 3.25 25.98 -13.31
C ASP A 273 3.61 27.38 -13.87
N ILE A 274 2.62 28.21 -14.25
CA ILE A 274 2.78 29.57 -14.78
C ILE A 274 3.14 30.59 -13.69
N TYR A 275 2.78 30.35 -12.42
CA TYR A 275 3.01 31.30 -11.32
C TYR A 275 3.53 30.65 -10.03
N TYR A 276 3.63 29.32 -9.98
CA TYR A 276 4.36 28.65 -8.91
C TYR A 276 5.85 28.70 -9.19
N ASN A 277 6.63 28.90 -8.14
CA ASN A 277 8.08 28.71 -8.22
C ASN A 277 8.41 27.23 -8.37
N HIS A 278 9.59 26.96 -8.91
CA HIS A 278 10.09 25.59 -9.09
C HIS A 278 11.38 25.43 -8.32
N LEU A 279 11.34 24.51 -7.35
CA LEU A 279 12.53 23.97 -6.71
C LEU A 279 13.07 22.85 -7.60
N PHE A 280 14.35 22.86 -7.95
CA PHE A 280 14.94 21.77 -8.70
C PHE A 280 16.42 21.58 -8.37
N ILE A 281 16.91 20.38 -8.68
CA ILE A 281 18.31 20.00 -8.50
C ILE A 281 18.96 19.86 -9.88
N TRP A 282 20.07 20.56 -10.06
CA TRP A 282 20.92 20.48 -11.24
C TRP A 282 22.18 19.66 -10.93
N ASP A 283 22.47 18.65 -11.75
CA ASP A 283 23.74 17.90 -11.72
C ASP A 283 24.72 18.58 -12.68
N ILE A 284 25.76 19.21 -12.12
CA ILE A 284 26.73 20.01 -12.88
C ILE A 284 27.54 19.13 -13.84
N GLU A 285 27.89 17.91 -13.43
CA GLU A 285 28.72 17.00 -14.22
C GLU A 285 27.92 16.38 -15.35
N ALA A 286 26.74 15.84 -15.02
CA ALA A 286 25.87 15.20 -16.01
C ALA A 286 25.09 16.20 -16.86
N LYS A 287 25.04 17.48 -16.46
CA LYS A 287 24.29 18.57 -17.10
C LYS A 287 22.81 18.22 -17.28
N VAL A 288 22.19 17.74 -16.21
CA VAL A 288 20.78 17.31 -16.20
C VAL A 288 20.05 17.74 -14.94
N ILE A 289 18.74 17.93 -15.08
CA ILE A 289 17.84 18.06 -13.93
C ILE A 289 17.67 16.69 -13.29
N VAL A 290 17.87 16.61 -11.97
CA VAL A 290 17.82 15.37 -11.17
C VAL A 290 16.42 15.12 -10.61
N GLY A 291 15.77 16.18 -10.15
CA GLY A 291 14.46 16.14 -9.52
C GLY A 291 13.96 17.56 -9.27
N ALA A 292 12.67 17.69 -9.06
CA ALA A 292 12.04 18.99 -8.84
C ALA A 292 10.82 18.89 -7.94
N TYR A 293 10.37 20.05 -7.43
CA TYR A 293 9.19 20.25 -6.63
C TYR A 293 8.56 21.60 -6.97
N ARG A 294 7.24 21.65 -7.14
CA ARG A 294 6.50 22.90 -7.35
C ARG A 294 6.21 23.57 -6.00
N ILE A 295 6.44 24.88 -5.90
CA ILE A 295 6.29 25.68 -4.68
C ILE A 295 5.39 26.90 -4.93
N GLY A 296 4.22 26.90 -4.31
CA GLY A 296 3.26 28.01 -4.35
C GLY A 296 3.37 28.84 -3.09
N LYS A 297 3.62 30.14 -3.23
CA LYS A 297 3.67 31.06 -2.09
C LYS A 297 2.26 31.47 -1.69
N GLY A 298 1.82 31.06 -0.50
CA GLY A 298 0.43 31.15 -0.11
C GLY A 298 -0.10 32.58 0.07
N ASP A 299 0.74 33.52 0.52
CA ASP A 299 0.42 34.94 0.55
C ASP A 299 0.19 35.50 -0.87
N GLU A 300 1.15 35.34 -1.77
CA GLU A 300 1.08 35.83 -3.15
C GLU A 300 -0.12 35.24 -3.91
N ILE A 301 -0.34 33.92 -3.81
CA ILE A 301 -1.47 33.24 -4.45
C ILE A 301 -2.80 33.74 -3.88
N TYR A 302 -2.91 33.83 -2.54
CA TYR A 302 -4.16 34.23 -1.92
C TYR A 302 -4.53 35.69 -2.25
N TYR A 303 -3.58 36.61 -2.25
CA TYR A 303 -3.88 38.02 -2.56
C TYR A 303 -4.18 38.27 -4.04
N SER A 304 -3.61 37.49 -4.95
CA SER A 304 -3.83 37.63 -6.40
C SER A 304 -5.07 36.90 -6.91
N MET A 305 -5.30 35.66 -6.46
CA MET A 305 -6.33 34.76 -7.01
C MET A 305 -7.29 34.20 -5.96
N GLY A 306 -7.09 34.56 -4.69
CA GLY A 306 -7.84 33.99 -3.58
C GLY A 306 -7.57 32.50 -3.38
N LYS A 307 -8.42 31.84 -2.60
CA LYS A 307 -8.29 30.40 -2.28
C LYS A 307 -8.35 29.46 -3.49
N ASN A 308 -8.91 29.91 -4.61
CA ASN A 308 -9.05 29.08 -5.82
C ASN A 308 -7.77 29.05 -6.65
N GLY A 309 -6.80 29.94 -6.39
CA GLY A 309 -5.47 29.90 -7.00
C GLY A 309 -4.57 28.79 -6.45
N PHE A 310 -4.99 28.08 -5.41
CA PHE A 310 -4.24 26.95 -4.85
C PHE A 310 -4.56 25.67 -5.62
N TYR A 311 -3.55 24.86 -5.97
CA TYR A 311 -3.76 23.55 -6.59
C TYR A 311 -4.60 22.64 -5.70
N THR A 312 -4.40 22.70 -4.37
CA THR A 312 -5.18 21.91 -3.41
C THR A 312 -6.69 22.22 -3.50
N ALA A 313 -7.10 23.38 -4.01
CA ALA A 313 -8.50 23.70 -4.23
C ALA A 313 -9.16 22.90 -5.38
N GLU A 314 -8.38 22.30 -6.28
CA GLU A 314 -8.86 21.34 -7.29
C GLU A 314 -9.35 20.03 -6.67
N LEU A 315 -8.75 19.65 -5.55
CA LEU A 315 -8.98 18.37 -4.87
C LEU A 315 -9.94 18.54 -3.68
N PHE A 316 -9.88 19.69 -3.01
CA PHE A 316 -10.61 19.94 -1.78
C PHE A 316 -11.41 21.25 -1.84
N LYS A 317 -12.60 21.24 -1.24
CA LYS A 317 -13.40 22.43 -0.98
C LYS A 317 -12.91 23.05 0.33
N ILE A 318 -12.30 24.23 0.24
CA ILE A 318 -11.71 24.95 1.38
C ILE A 318 -12.64 26.08 1.83
N LYS A 319 -12.97 26.09 3.13
CA LYS A 319 -13.79 27.12 3.80
C LYS A 319 -12.92 28.25 4.35
N GLY A 320 -13.54 29.41 4.60
CA GLY A 320 -12.83 30.63 5.02
C GLY A 320 -12.07 30.52 6.35
N GLY A 321 -12.47 29.63 7.26
CA GLY A 321 -11.71 29.40 8.50
C GLY A 321 -10.29 28.87 8.30
N PHE A 322 -9.98 28.32 7.12
CA PHE A 322 -8.63 27.86 6.77
C PHE A 322 -7.74 28.95 6.14
N THR A 323 -8.30 30.13 5.86
CA THR A 323 -7.57 31.25 5.25
C THR A 323 -6.28 31.65 5.98
N PRO A 324 -6.22 31.69 7.33
CA PRO A 324 -4.97 32.03 8.02
C PRO A 324 -3.82 31.08 7.69
N VAL A 325 -4.11 29.78 7.55
CA VAL A 325 -3.12 28.76 7.15
C VAL A 325 -2.68 29.00 5.70
N LEU A 326 -3.64 29.19 4.78
CA LEU A 326 -3.31 29.44 3.36
C LEU A 326 -2.34 30.61 3.19
N LYS A 327 -2.60 31.76 3.82
CA LYS A 327 -1.77 32.96 3.68
C LYS A 327 -0.34 32.79 4.22
N LYS A 328 -0.16 31.93 5.22
CA LYS A 328 1.14 31.65 5.86
C LYS A 328 1.76 30.34 5.37
N SER A 329 1.31 29.81 4.23
CA SER A 329 1.77 28.51 3.75
C SER A 329 2.67 28.61 2.52
N LEU A 330 3.52 27.61 2.35
CA LEU A 330 3.99 27.20 1.03
C LEU A 330 3.19 25.96 0.61
N GLU A 331 2.53 26.04 -0.54
CA GLU A 331 1.91 24.88 -1.14
C GLU A 331 2.94 24.10 -1.97
N LEU A 332 3.14 22.83 -1.63
CA LEU A 332 4.05 21.93 -2.28
C LEU A 332 3.26 20.90 -3.09
N GLY A 333 3.70 20.59 -4.31
CA GLY A 333 3.06 19.57 -5.13
C GLY A 333 3.94 19.10 -6.29
N ARG A 334 3.59 17.96 -6.89
CA ARG A 334 4.25 17.45 -8.11
C ARG A 334 5.75 17.19 -7.95
N SER A 335 6.18 16.70 -6.79
CA SER A 335 7.57 16.29 -6.59
C SER A 335 7.91 15.05 -7.39
N PHE A 336 9.12 15.04 -7.96
CA PHE A 336 9.68 13.85 -8.60
C PHE A 336 11.21 13.84 -8.49
N ILE A 337 11.76 12.65 -8.56
CA ILE A 337 13.19 12.40 -8.73
C ILE A 337 13.31 11.40 -9.87
N ARG A 338 14.22 11.68 -10.80
CA ARG A 338 14.52 10.79 -11.92
C ARG A 338 14.90 9.39 -11.44
N LYS A 339 14.45 8.36 -12.14
CA LYS A 339 14.62 6.95 -11.77
C LYS A 339 16.08 6.59 -11.43
N GLU A 340 17.02 7.12 -12.22
CA GLU A 340 18.46 6.90 -12.09
C GLU A 340 19.03 7.43 -10.76
N TYR A 341 18.28 8.31 -10.09
CA TYR A 341 18.65 8.99 -8.86
C TYR A 341 17.79 8.57 -7.65
N GLN A 342 16.65 7.88 -7.85
CA GLN A 342 15.73 7.53 -6.77
C GLN A 342 16.33 6.61 -5.68
N GLN A 343 17.27 5.75 -6.05
CA GLN A 343 17.95 4.86 -5.09
C GLN A 343 19.10 5.55 -4.34
N LYS A 344 19.44 6.79 -4.72
CA LYS A 344 20.44 7.60 -4.03
C LYS A 344 19.71 8.41 -2.93
N PRO A 345 20.19 8.42 -1.68
CA PRO A 345 19.54 9.17 -0.61
C PRO A 345 19.67 10.70 -0.77
N LEU A 346 20.74 11.15 -1.44
CA LEU A 346 21.10 12.57 -1.52
C LEU A 346 20.10 13.45 -2.29
N PRO A 347 19.58 13.08 -3.48
CA PRO A 347 18.63 13.92 -4.21
C PRO A 347 17.36 14.28 -3.43
N LEU A 348 16.73 13.30 -2.76
CA LEU A 348 15.55 13.59 -1.94
C LEU A 348 15.91 14.51 -0.77
N PHE A 349 17.05 14.26 -0.12
CA PHE A 349 17.54 15.10 0.95
C PHE A 349 17.77 16.56 0.47
N LEU A 350 18.33 16.76 -0.73
CA LEU A 350 18.58 18.09 -1.29
C LEU A 350 17.29 18.87 -1.59
N LEU A 351 16.23 18.21 -2.08
CA LEU A 351 14.93 18.86 -2.24
C LEU A 351 14.40 19.36 -0.89
N TRP A 352 14.47 18.52 0.15
CA TRP A 352 14.07 18.90 1.49
C TRP A 352 14.93 20.02 2.09
N LYS A 353 16.24 19.98 1.85
CA LYS A 353 17.18 21.02 2.28
C LYS A 353 16.86 22.36 1.60
N GLY A 354 16.56 22.35 0.31
CA GLY A 354 16.14 23.54 -0.43
C GLY A 354 14.86 24.16 0.15
N ILE A 355 13.84 23.34 0.44
CA ILE A 355 12.61 23.80 1.10
C ILE A 355 12.92 24.43 2.47
N LEU A 356 13.70 23.75 3.31
CA LEU A 356 13.99 24.23 4.65
C LEU A 356 14.78 25.55 4.63
N LYS A 357 15.82 25.64 3.80
CA LYS A 357 16.60 26.87 3.65
C LYS A 357 15.71 28.04 3.22
N TYR A 358 14.82 27.79 2.25
CA TYR A 358 13.87 28.79 1.80
C TYR A 358 12.92 29.26 2.92
N LEU A 359 12.45 28.35 3.77
CA LEU A 359 11.59 28.69 4.92
C LEU A 359 12.35 29.50 5.98
N ILE A 360 13.61 29.16 6.26
CA ILE A 360 14.45 29.91 7.21
C ILE A 360 14.64 31.35 6.72
N ASP A 361 14.90 31.54 5.43
CA ASP A 361 15.06 32.86 4.82
C ASP A 361 13.72 33.62 4.72
N ASN A 362 12.59 32.94 4.87
CA ASN A 362 11.24 33.49 4.73
C ASN A 362 10.33 33.09 5.90
N PRO A 363 10.59 33.58 7.13
CA PRO A 363 9.89 33.15 8.35
C PRO A 363 8.40 33.50 8.38
N ARG A 364 7.91 34.28 7.41
CA ARG A 364 6.47 34.53 7.22
C ARG A 364 5.68 33.27 6.84
N TYR A 365 6.34 32.25 6.30
CA TYR A 365 5.73 30.97 5.98
C TYR A 365 5.89 30.01 7.15
N GLN A 366 4.79 29.76 7.86
CA GLN A 366 4.73 28.85 8.99
C GLN A 366 4.33 27.42 8.57
N TYR A 367 3.59 27.28 7.47
CA TYR A 367 3.00 26.00 7.09
C TYR A 367 3.56 25.49 5.77
N LEU A 368 3.74 24.17 5.67
CA LEU A 368 3.79 23.49 4.37
C LEU A 368 2.47 22.77 4.15
N ILE A 369 1.83 23.01 3.02
CA ILE A 369 0.57 22.38 2.66
C ILE A 369 0.67 21.70 1.30
N GLY A 370 -0.24 20.78 1.02
CA GLY A 370 -0.38 20.22 -0.32
C GLY A 370 -0.92 18.80 -0.29
N PRO A 371 -1.19 18.22 -1.48
CA PRO A 371 -1.58 16.83 -1.57
C PRO A 371 -0.36 15.91 -1.45
N VAL A 372 -0.48 14.90 -0.61
CA VAL A 372 0.40 13.72 -0.60
C VAL A 372 -0.34 12.54 -1.22
N SER A 373 0.19 12.04 -2.33
CA SER A 373 -0.48 11.03 -3.13
C SER A 373 -0.07 9.61 -2.74
N ILE A 374 -1.07 8.73 -2.65
CA ILE A 374 -0.93 7.28 -2.53
C ILE A 374 -1.40 6.69 -3.85
N SER A 375 -0.49 5.98 -4.53
CA SER A 375 -0.71 5.46 -5.87
C SER A 375 -1.99 4.66 -6.03
N ASN A 376 -2.63 4.75 -7.19
CA ASN A 376 -3.78 3.90 -7.48
C ASN A 376 -3.39 2.42 -7.64
N SER A 377 -2.10 2.09 -7.81
CA SER A 377 -1.63 0.70 -7.88
C SER A 377 -1.74 -0.07 -6.56
N PHE A 378 -1.88 0.62 -5.42
CA PHE A 378 -2.21 -0.04 -4.15
C PHE A 378 -3.63 -0.61 -4.19
N SER A 379 -3.82 -1.76 -3.57
CA SER A 379 -5.16 -2.31 -3.36
C SER A 379 -6.04 -1.39 -2.53
N LYS A 380 -7.36 -1.46 -2.73
CA LYS A 380 -8.33 -0.72 -1.91
C LYS A 380 -8.18 -1.05 -0.42
N PHE A 381 -7.84 -2.29 -0.09
CA PHE A 381 -7.56 -2.72 1.28
C PHE A 381 -6.34 -1.98 1.86
N SER A 382 -5.20 -1.96 1.16
CA SER A 382 -4.01 -1.22 1.62
C SER A 382 -4.24 0.28 1.72
N LYS A 383 -4.94 0.89 0.75
CA LYS A 383 -5.36 2.31 0.85
C LYS A 383 -6.21 2.54 2.09
N SER A 384 -7.14 1.62 2.38
CA SER A 384 -8.00 1.68 3.57
C SER A 384 -7.20 1.56 4.87
N LEU A 385 -6.21 0.66 4.93
CA LEU A 385 -5.29 0.54 6.07
C LEU A 385 -4.48 1.83 6.30
N ILE A 386 -3.94 2.43 5.24
CA ILE A 386 -3.20 3.70 5.34
C ILE A 386 -4.11 4.81 5.85
N VAL A 387 -5.32 4.94 5.27
CA VAL A 387 -6.31 5.95 5.69
C VAL A 387 -6.69 5.75 7.16
N ASP A 388 -7.00 4.52 7.59
CA ASP A 388 -7.37 4.22 8.97
C ASP A 388 -6.26 4.57 9.96
N TYR A 389 -5.03 4.15 9.67
CA TYR A 389 -3.87 4.44 10.51
C TYR A 389 -3.65 5.95 10.64
N ILE A 390 -3.71 6.69 9.52
CA ILE A 390 -3.55 8.14 9.53
C ILE A 390 -4.72 8.79 10.28
N SER A 391 -5.95 8.36 10.04
CA SER A 391 -7.14 8.84 10.75
C SER A 391 -7.04 8.70 12.27
N LYS A 392 -6.43 7.61 12.75
CA LYS A 392 -6.26 7.35 14.19
C LYS A 392 -5.08 8.10 14.82
N ASN A 393 -3.97 8.28 14.09
CA ASN A 393 -2.70 8.73 14.69
C ASN A 393 -2.21 10.11 14.21
N HIS A 394 -2.58 10.53 13.00
CA HIS A 394 -2.01 11.72 12.34
C HIS A 394 -3.08 12.65 11.74
N PHE A 395 -4.34 12.49 12.13
CA PHE A 395 -5.44 13.31 11.64
C PHE A 395 -5.70 14.50 12.56
N ASP A 396 -5.93 15.68 11.98
CA ASP A 396 -6.29 16.89 12.73
C ASP A 396 -7.77 17.21 12.47
N HIS A 397 -8.61 16.92 13.47
CA HIS A 397 -10.05 17.11 13.38
C HIS A 397 -10.47 18.58 13.41
N GLU A 398 -9.68 19.46 14.05
CA GLU A 398 -9.99 20.88 14.15
C GLU A 398 -9.80 21.56 12.80
N MET A 399 -8.69 21.29 12.10
CA MET A 399 -8.48 21.83 10.76
C MET A 399 -9.40 21.17 9.73
N ALA A 400 -9.70 19.87 9.88
CA ALA A 400 -10.56 19.13 8.96
C ALA A 400 -11.97 19.72 8.81
N GLN A 401 -12.50 20.43 9.82
CA GLN A 401 -13.83 21.06 9.73
C GLN A 401 -13.95 22.09 8.58
N TYR A 402 -12.81 22.64 8.16
CA TYR A 402 -12.72 23.65 7.11
C TYR A 402 -12.47 23.08 5.72
N VAL A 403 -12.30 21.77 5.59
CA VAL A 403 -11.93 21.12 4.33
C VAL A 403 -12.87 19.96 4.03
N LYS A 404 -13.37 19.88 2.80
CA LYS A 404 -14.16 18.74 2.33
C LYS A 404 -13.57 18.19 1.05
N PRO A 405 -13.57 16.87 0.83
CA PRO A 405 -13.09 16.31 -0.42
C PRO A 405 -14.09 16.58 -1.54
N ARG A 406 -13.62 16.72 -2.77
CA ARG A 406 -14.50 16.79 -3.94
C ARG A 406 -14.98 15.41 -4.38
N LYS A 407 -14.12 14.40 -4.30
CA LYS A 407 -14.39 12.99 -4.56
C LYS A 407 -13.93 12.14 -3.36
N LYS A 408 -14.89 11.80 -2.50
CA LYS A 408 -14.62 11.08 -1.24
C LYS A 408 -14.14 9.65 -1.49
N PHE A 409 -13.03 9.27 -0.85
CA PHE A 409 -12.63 7.88 -0.72
C PHE A 409 -13.49 7.15 0.33
N LYS A 410 -13.92 5.93 0.02
CA LYS A 410 -14.67 5.07 0.95
C LYS A 410 -13.77 3.94 1.42
N VAL A 411 -13.41 4.01 2.70
CA VAL A 411 -12.66 2.97 3.41
C VAL A 411 -13.45 1.65 3.35
N ASP A 412 -12.74 0.57 3.08
CA ASP A 412 -13.28 -0.78 2.94
C ASP A 412 -12.23 -1.80 3.35
N PHE A 413 -12.46 -2.44 4.49
CA PHE A 413 -11.56 -3.44 5.06
C PHE A 413 -11.88 -4.88 4.64
N ALA A 414 -12.79 -5.09 3.68
CA ALA A 414 -13.16 -6.44 3.22
C ALA A 414 -13.52 -7.40 4.37
N LYS A 415 -14.19 -6.90 5.42
CA LYS A 415 -14.59 -7.63 6.64
C LYS A 415 -13.42 -8.29 7.41
N ILE A 416 -12.19 -7.84 7.16
CA ILE A 416 -11.00 -8.25 7.92
C ILE A 416 -10.92 -7.39 9.18
N ASP A 417 -10.67 -8.03 10.33
CA ASP A 417 -10.41 -7.34 11.59
C ASP A 417 -9.01 -6.69 11.53
N THR A 418 -8.98 -5.39 11.23
CA THR A 418 -7.75 -4.61 11.07
C THR A 418 -7.15 -4.19 12.40
N GLU A 419 -7.96 -4.05 13.45
CA GLU A 419 -7.46 -3.75 14.80
C GLU A 419 -6.58 -4.90 15.27
N LEU A 420 -7.00 -6.14 15.03
CA LEU A 420 -6.21 -7.31 15.34
C LEU A 420 -4.88 -7.37 14.56
N LEU A 421 -4.83 -6.88 13.32
CA LEU A 421 -3.61 -6.87 12.51
C LEU A 421 -2.62 -5.78 12.92
N LEU A 422 -3.11 -4.74 13.60
CA LEU A 422 -2.34 -3.57 14.02
C LEU A 422 -2.11 -3.55 15.54
N THR A 423 -2.61 -4.55 16.29
CA THR A 423 -2.35 -4.67 17.72
C THR A 423 -0.91 -5.12 17.97
N GLY A 424 -0.18 -4.39 18.83
CA GLY A 424 1.17 -4.78 19.28
C GLY A 424 2.17 -3.63 19.36
N GLU A 425 1.95 -2.55 18.63
CA GLU A 425 2.64 -1.25 18.72
C GLU A 425 2.01 -0.41 17.60
N ASN A 426 1.49 0.79 17.88
CA ASN A 426 0.99 1.73 16.85
C ASN A 426 2.15 2.30 16.03
N SER A 427 3.02 1.44 15.49
CA SER A 427 4.18 1.84 14.73
C SER A 427 3.88 1.77 13.24
N PHE A 428 4.22 2.86 12.56
CA PHE A 428 4.18 2.97 11.10
C PHE A 428 4.92 1.80 10.41
N LYS A 429 5.90 1.20 11.08
CA LYS A 429 6.66 0.03 10.62
C LYS A 429 5.80 -1.24 10.49
N VAL A 430 4.90 -1.49 11.44
CA VAL A 430 3.96 -2.64 11.37
C VAL A 430 3.03 -2.48 10.17
N LEU A 431 2.52 -1.27 9.95
CA LEU A 431 1.69 -0.95 8.78
C LEU A 431 2.47 -1.16 7.46
N ASP A 432 3.70 -0.64 7.35
CA ASP A 432 4.54 -0.78 6.14
C ASP A 432 4.82 -2.26 5.81
N ASN A 433 5.09 -3.07 6.84
CA ASN A 433 5.30 -4.51 6.69
C ASN A 433 4.03 -5.24 6.24
N LEU A 434 2.89 -4.93 6.84
CA LEU A 434 1.60 -5.52 6.48
C LEU A 434 1.23 -5.20 5.02
N ILE A 435 1.40 -3.95 4.59
CA ILE A 435 1.15 -3.54 3.20
C ILE A 435 2.10 -4.29 2.26
N SER A 436 3.39 -4.36 2.58
CA SER A 436 4.37 -5.09 1.78
C SER A 436 4.04 -6.59 1.64
N GLU A 437 3.46 -7.21 2.67
CA GLU A 437 3.01 -8.61 2.64
C GLU A 437 1.75 -8.82 1.79
N VAL A 438 0.85 -7.84 1.75
CA VAL A 438 -0.46 -7.91 1.09
C VAL A 438 -0.42 -7.44 -0.36
N GLU A 439 0.47 -6.52 -0.72
CA GLU A 439 0.59 -6.01 -2.08
C GLU A 439 1.34 -6.99 -2.99
N THR A 440 0.82 -7.25 -4.20
CA THR A 440 1.41 -8.25 -5.12
C THR A 440 2.78 -7.83 -5.66
N ARG A 441 3.07 -6.52 -5.65
CA ARG A 441 4.33 -5.93 -6.14
C ARG A 441 5.29 -5.56 -5.00
N ASN A 442 5.10 -6.12 -3.80
CA ASN A 442 5.88 -5.77 -2.59
C ASN A 442 5.98 -4.25 -2.34
N MET A 443 4.89 -3.54 -2.63
CA MET A 443 4.84 -2.08 -2.47
C MET A 443 4.95 -1.71 -0.99
N LYS A 444 5.58 -0.57 -0.72
CA LYS A 444 5.73 0.02 0.61
C LYS A 444 5.08 1.39 0.63
N ILE A 445 4.77 1.89 1.81
CA ILE A 445 4.22 3.24 1.98
C ILE A 445 5.19 4.26 1.35
N PRO A 446 4.70 5.21 0.52
CA PRO A 446 5.53 6.19 -0.15
C PRO A 446 6.49 6.90 0.80
N VAL A 447 7.75 7.05 0.36
CA VAL A 447 8.83 7.63 1.18
C VAL A 447 8.48 9.05 1.62
N LEU A 448 7.87 9.85 0.74
CA LEU A 448 7.44 11.21 1.08
C LEU A 448 6.40 11.23 2.20
N LEU A 449 5.38 10.38 2.15
CA LEU A 449 4.36 10.31 3.20
C LEU A 449 4.99 9.97 4.55
N ARG A 450 5.93 8.99 4.57
CA ARG A 450 6.71 8.63 5.75
C ARG A 450 7.53 9.80 6.28
N GLN A 451 8.19 10.54 5.39
CA GLN A 451 9.00 11.70 5.75
C GLN A 451 8.13 12.78 6.42
N TYR A 452 7.00 13.14 5.82
CA TYR A 452 6.11 14.14 6.43
C TYR A 452 5.55 13.70 7.78
N ILE A 453 5.15 12.43 7.92
CA ILE A 453 4.68 11.87 9.19
C ILE A 453 5.79 11.96 10.27
N SER A 454 7.04 11.69 9.91
CA SER A 454 8.18 11.83 10.85
C SER A 454 8.43 13.27 11.30
N LEU A 455 7.94 14.26 10.55
CA LEU A 455 8.00 15.68 10.89
C LEU A 455 6.76 16.15 11.67
N ASN A 456 5.91 15.24 12.17
CA ASN A 456 4.62 15.54 12.81
C ASN A 456 3.59 16.23 11.90
N ALA A 457 3.69 16.06 10.57
CA ALA A 457 2.65 16.53 9.66
C ALA A 457 1.30 15.87 9.99
N LYS A 458 0.23 16.63 9.75
CA LYS A 458 -1.15 16.18 9.90
C LYS A 458 -1.81 16.03 8.54
N ILE A 459 -2.70 15.05 8.43
CA ILE A 459 -3.61 14.94 7.28
C ILE A 459 -4.99 15.39 7.73
N ILE A 460 -5.65 16.24 6.94
CA ILE A 460 -6.94 16.84 7.32
C ILE A 460 -8.09 16.41 6.41
N CYS A 461 -7.79 15.76 5.28
CA CYS A 461 -8.80 15.29 4.35
C CYS A 461 -8.22 14.25 3.37
N PHE A 462 -9.08 13.40 2.80
CA PHE A 462 -8.72 12.45 1.75
C PHE A 462 -9.62 12.58 0.53
N ASN A 463 -9.03 12.64 -0.67
CA ASN A 463 -9.70 12.79 -1.95
C ASN A 463 -9.18 11.77 -2.97
N ILE A 464 -10.02 11.34 -3.91
CA ILE A 464 -9.56 10.58 -5.10
C ILE A 464 -9.38 11.58 -6.24
N ASP A 465 -8.20 11.62 -6.88
CA ASP A 465 -7.95 12.47 -8.05
C ASP A 465 -8.09 11.72 -9.38
N PRO A 466 -9.18 11.92 -10.14
CA PRO A 466 -9.36 11.29 -11.44
C PRO A 466 -8.40 11.80 -12.52
N LYS A 467 -7.86 13.03 -12.37
CA LYS A 467 -6.91 13.61 -13.32
C LYS A 467 -5.52 13.02 -13.17
N PHE A 468 -5.23 12.41 -12.01
CA PHE A 468 -3.96 11.76 -11.69
C PHE A 468 -4.14 10.27 -11.42
N SER A 469 -4.75 9.58 -12.40
CA SER A 469 -4.92 8.11 -12.41
C SER A 469 -5.72 7.53 -11.24
N ASP A 470 -6.68 8.28 -10.69
CA ASP A 470 -7.49 7.90 -9.52
C ASP A 470 -6.62 7.61 -8.27
N CYS A 471 -5.50 8.33 -8.09
CA CYS A 471 -4.71 8.28 -6.87
C CYS A 471 -5.51 8.76 -5.65
N LEU A 472 -5.09 8.32 -4.46
CA LEU A 472 -5.66 8.77 -3.21
C LEU A 472 -4.77 9.88 -2.63
N ASP A 473 -5.27 11.10 -2.58
CA ASP A 473 -4.56 12.24 -2.03
C ASP A 473 -5.00 12.55 -0.61
N GLY A 474 -4.04 12.64 0.30
CA GLY A 474 -4.22 13.25 1.61
C GLY A 474 -3.91 14.75 1.54
N PHE A 475 -4.80 15.62 2.02
CA PHE A 475 -4.46 17.02 2.26
C PHE A 475 -3.56 17.07 3.49
N LEU A 476 -2.27 17.31 3.25
CA LEU A 476 -1.25 17.45 4.27
C LEU A 476 -1.11 18.89 4.76
N VAL A 477 -0.92 19.05 6.07
CA VAL A 477 -0.54 20.30 6.73
C VAL A 477 0.61 19.99 7.68
N LEU A 478 1.77 20.59 7.43
CA LEU A 478 2.90 20.60 8.35
C LEU A 478 3.01 21.99 8.97
N ASP A 479 2.98 22.04 10.29
CA ASP A 479 3.24 23.25 11.08
C ASP A 479 4.70 23.24 11.52
N LEU A 480 5.48 24.21 11.06
CA LEU A 480 6.93 24.25 11.31
C LEU A 480 7.27 24.37 12.80
N GLU A 481 6.36 24.96 13.60
CA GLU A 481 6.53 25.06 15.06
C GLU A 481 6.42 23.70 15.77
N LYS A 482 5.84 22.69 15.11
CA LYS A 482 5.64 21.33 15.66
C LYS A 482 6.65 20.32 15.13
N VAL A 483 7.57 20.76 14.27
CA VAL A 483 8.64 19.90 13.74
C VAL A 483 9.63 19.57 14.85
N PRO A 484 10.02 18.30 15.05
CA PRO A 484 11.03 17.94 16.05
C PRO A 484 12.36 18.67 15.81
N GLN A 485 12.91 19.28 16.86
CA GLN A 485 14.13 20.09 16.77
C GLN A 485 15.33 19.29 16.21
N GLU A 486 15.48 18.02 16.60
CA GLU A 486 16.54 17.14 16.06
C GLU A 486 16.45 16.98 14.54
N MET A 487 15.25 17.01 13.96
CA MET A 487 15.05 16.91 12.51
C MET A 487 15.39 18.22 11.81
N LEU A 488 15.04 19.37 12.42
CA LEU A 488 15.49 20.69 11.95
C LEU A 488 17.01 20.80 12.01
N GLU A 489 17.64 20.32 13.09
CA GLU A 489 19.09 20.29 13.23
C GLU A 489 19.76 19.34 12.23
N LYS A 490 19.19 18.16 11.95
CA LYS A 490 19.75 17.24 10.93
C LYS A 490 19.72 17.83 9.52
N LEU A 491 18.63 18.50 9.17
CA LEU A 491 18.47 19.16 7.87
C LEU A 491 19.25 20.48 7.81
N GLY A 492 19.41 21.15 8.95
CA GLY A 492 20.08 22.43 9.14
C GLY A 492 21.54 22.36 9.57
N LYS A 493 22.11 21.18 9.83
CA LYS A 493 23.46 21.00 10.40
C LYS A 493 24.61 21.53 9.54
N ASN A 494 24.30 22.05 8.37
CA ASN A 494 25.21 22.71 7.45
C ASN A 494 24.55 23.95 6.81
N LEU A 495 23.49 24.54 7.37
CA LEU A 495 22.83 25.73 6.81
C LEU A 495 23.42 27.04 7.33
#